data_AF-X0Y3Q4-F1
#
_entry.id   AF-X0Y3Q4-F1
#
_cell.length_a   1.000
_cell.length_b   1.000
_cell.length_c   1.000
_cell.angle_alpha   90.00
_cell.angle_beta   90.00
_cell.angle_gamma   90.00
#
_symmetry.space_group_name_H-M   'P 1'
#
loop_
_entity.id
_entity.type
_entity.pdbx_description
1 polymer ?
#
loop_
_entity_poly.entity_id
_entity_poly.type
_entity_poly.pdbx_seq_one_letter_code
_entity_poly.pdbx_strand_id
1 'polypeptide(L)'
;MIEDYVCLDGYRALAKALAEMSPEEIIEEVKKSGLRGRGGAGFPTGLKWQFTYQASGSPKYLVCNFDEGDPGAFMNRSEVEGDPHALLEGMVIGAYAIGAHQGFIYGRAEYPLAIQRLKRAIAQAEEWGLLGDDILGSGFSFHIAIKEGAGAFVCGEETALMASIEGRRGMPRPRPPFPAQSGLWGKPTLINNVGTFFNIPLILSKGADWFASIGT
;
A
#
# COMPACT_ATOMS: atom_id res chain seq x y z
N MET A 1 8.92 9.28 15.21
CA MET A 1 10.03 9.61 14.28
C MET A 1 10.54 8.31 13.67
N ILE A 2 11.35 8.33 12.62
CA ILE A 2 11.84 7.09 11.98
C ILE A 2 12.66 6.24 12.97
N GLU A 3 13.43 6.90 13.84
CA GLU A 3 14.23 6.28 14.89
C GLU A 3 13.36 5.51 15.89
N ASP A 4 12.23 6.10 16.31
CA ASP A 4 11.30 5.43 17.23
C ASP A 4 10.73 4.15 16.60
N TYR A 5 10.41 4.21 15.31
CA TYR A 5 9.86 3.06 14.58
C TYR A 5 10.91 1.95 14.49
N VAL A 6 12.15 2.27 14.12
CA VAL A 6 13.27 1.31 14.05
C VAL A 6 13.63 0.73 15.42
N CYS A 7 13.61 1.54 16.49
CA CYS A 7 13.82 1.07 17.86
C CYS A 7 12.78 0.05 18.33
N LEU A 8 11.58 0.07 17.75
CA LEU A 8 10.49 -0.86 18.01
C LEU A 8 10.42 -1.97 16.95
N ASP A 9 11.56 -2.33 16.36
CA ASP A 9 11.71 -3.37 15.34
C ASP A 9 11.06 -3.05 13.97
N GLY A 10 10.70 -1.79 13.72
CA GLY A 10 10.24 -1.32 12.42
C GLY A 10 11.28 -1.51 11.31
N TYR A 11 10.82 -1.73 10.08
CA TYR A 11 11.62 -2.08 8.91
C TYR A 11 12.34 -3.45 8.96
N ARG A 12 12.22 -4.22 10.05
CA ARG A 12 12.72 -5.60 10.07
C ARG A 12 11.95 -6.51 9.12
N ALA A 13 10.64 -6.31 8.96
CA ALA A 13 9.84 -7.11 8.04
C ALA A 13 10.26 -6.83 6.60
N LEU A 14 10.55 -5.57 6.28
CA LEU A 14 11.10 -5.18 4.98
C LEU A 14 12.47 -5.81 4.73
N ALA A 15 13.39 -5.74 5.69
CA ALA A 15 14.71 -6.35 5.55
C ALA A 15 14.62 -7.86 5.29
N LYS A 16 13.79 -8.57 6.06
CA LYS A 16 13.50 -10.00 5.85
C LYS A 16 12.88 -10.26 4.47
N ALA A 17 11.89 -9.47 4.08
CA ALA A 17 11.19 -9.62 2.80
C ALA A 17 12.16 -9.53 1.61
N LEU A 18 13.08 -8.56 1.63
CA LEU A 18 14.04 -8.35 0.55
C LEU A 18 15.21 -9.34 0.55
N ALA A 19 15.67 -9.76 1.73
CA ALA A 19 16.86 -10.63 1.85
C ALA A 19 16.54 -12.13 1.78
N GLU A 20 15.36 -12.54 2.26
CA GLU A 20 15.07 -13.95 2.55
C GLU A 20 13.82 -14.48 1.83
N MET A 21 13.00 -13.62 1.22
CA MET A 21 11.73 -14.03 0.63
C MET A 21 11.62 -13.67 -0.85
N SER A 22 11.11 -14.62 -1.63
CA SER A 22 10.61 -14.36 -2.98
C SER A 22 9.26 -13.63 -2.95
N PRO A 23 8.91 -12.90 -4.03
CA PRO A 23 7.58 -12.30 -4.19
C PRO A 23 6.44 -13.30 -3.97
N GLU A 24 6.56 -14.51 -4.49
CA GLU A 24 5.58 -15.58 -4.33
C GLU A 24 5.40 -16.03 -2.87
N GLU A 25 6.48 -16.15 -2.11
CA GLU A 25 6.43 -16.52 -0.69
C GLU A 25 5.72 -15.43 0.14
N ILE A 26 5.98 -14.15 -0.16
CA ILE A 26 5.28 -13.03 0.49
C ILE A 26 3.78 -13.09 0.17
N ILE A 27 3.42 -13.31 -1.09
CA ILE A 27 2.01 -13.42 -1.51
C ILE A 27 1.35 -14.60 -0.78
N GLU A 28 2.01 -15.74 -0.68
CA GLU A 28 1.45 -16.92 -0.02
C GLU A 28 1.31 -16.71 1.49
N GLU A 29 2.26 -16.05 2.15
CA GLU A 29 2.17 -15.70 3.56
C GLU A 29 0.97 -14.77 3.82
N VAL A 30 0.77 -13.75 2.98
CA VAL A 30 -0.39 -12.85 3.06
C VAL A 30 -1.69 -13.60 2.76
N LYS A 31 -1.70 -14.56 1.83
CA LYS A 31 -2.88 -15.42 1.58
C LYS A 31 -3.20 -16.28 2.81
N LYS A 32 -2.19 -16.95 3.37
CA LYS A 32 -2.32 -17.83 4.54
C LYS A 32 -2.81 -17.08 5.77
N SER A 33 -2.43 -15.80 5.92
CA SER A 33 -2.89 -14.95 7.03
C SER A 33 -4.42 -14.73 7.03
N GLY A 34 -5.10 -14.91 5.90
CA GLY A 34 -6.51 -14.59 5.77
C GLY A 34 -6.83 -13.09 5.76
N LEU A 35 -5.82 -12.20 5.60
CA LEU A 35 -6.02 -10.75 5.57
C LEU A 35 -7.03 -10.34 4.49
N ARG A 36 -8.15 -9.77 4.93
CA ARG A 36 -9.17 -9.16 4.07
C ARG A 36 -8.94 -7.66 3.94
N GLY A 37 -9.24 -7.11 2.77
CA GLY A 37 -9.09 -5.67 2.50
C GLY A 37 -9.86 -4.81 3.50
N ARG A 38 -9.21 -3.78 4.04
CA ARG A 38 -9.74 -2.93 5.13
C ARG A 38 -10.47 -1.66 4.65
N GLY A 39 -10.55 -1.45 3.33
CA GLY A 39 -11.34 -0.36 2.72
C GLY A 39 -12.82 -0.72 2.46
N GLY A 40 -13.44 -1.53 3.32
CA GLY A 40 -14.86 -1.90 3.22
C GLY A 40 -15.21 -3.08 2.29
N ALA A 41 -14.49 -3.27 1.17
CA ALA A 41 -14.81 -4.35 0.21
C ALA A 41 -14.52 -5.77 0.74
N GLY A 42 -13.60 -5.93 1.70
CA GLY A 42 -13.31 -7.22 2.33
C GLY A 42 -12.79 -8.32 1.38
N PHE A 43 -12.25 -7.97 0.21
CA PHE A 43 -11.68 -8.94 -0.72
C PHE A 43 -10.38 -9.56 -0.14
N PRO A 44 -10.10 -10.87 -0.33
CA PRO A 44 -8.86 -11.49 0.15
C PRO A 44 -7.61 -10.82 -0.44
N THR A 45 -6.79 -10.22 0.42
CA THR A 45 -5.66 -9.37 0.00
C THR A 45 -4.62 -10.16 -0.77
N GLY A 46 -4.24 -11.33 -0.25
CA GLY A 46 -3.23 -12.17 -0.91
C GLY A 46 -3.66 -12.67 -2.29
N LEU A 47 -4.96 -12.94 -2.51
CA LEU A 47 -5.48 -13.28 -3.84
C LEU A 47 -5.41 -12.08 -4.80
N LYS A 48 -5.71 -10.86 -4.30
CA LYS A 48 -5.59 -9.63 -5.09
C LYS A 48 -4.13 -9.38 -5.51
N TRP A 49 -3.19 -9.63 -4.60
CA TRP A 49 -1.75 -9.52 -4.87
C TRP A 49 -1.33 -10.55 -5.91
N GLN A 50 -1.76 -11.80 -5.76
CA GLN A 50 -1.50 -12.87 -6.73
C GLN A 50 -1.98 -12.50 -8.14
N PHE A 51 -3.20 -11.98 -8.28
CA PHE A 51 -3.72 -11.55 -9.58
C PHE A 51 -2.91 -10.42 -10.20
N THR A 52 -2.42 -9.47 -9.40
CA THR A 52 -1.61 -8.36 -9.92
C THR A 52 -0.19 -8.81 -10.26
N TYR A 53 0.38 -9.71 -9.46
CA TYR A 53 1.68 -10.34 -9.71
C TYR A 53 1.68 -11.11 -11.04
N GLN A 54 0.64 -11.91 -11.28
CA GLN A 54 0.49 -12.73 -12.49
C GLN A 54 0.01 -11.95 -13.71
N ALA A 55 -0.45 -10.71 -13.56
CA ALA A 55 -0.97 -9.93 -14.66
C ALA A 55 0.13 -9.65 -15.70
N SER A 56 -0.21 -9.88 -16.97
CA SER A 56 0.64 -9.46 -18.08
C SER A 56 0.60 -7.95 -18.22
N GLY A 57 1.75 -7.30 -18.17
CA GLY A 57 1.87 -5.86 -18.30
C GLY A 57 2.98 -5.27 -17.44
N SER A 58 3.70 -4.32 -18.02
CA SER A 58 4.74 -3.53 -17.35
C SER A 58 4.65 -2.07 -17.82
N PRO A 59 4.97 -1.08 -16.97
CA PRO A 59 5.26 -1.23 -15.54
C PRO A 59 4.02 -1.66 -14.74
N LYS A 60 4.21 -2.14 -13.50
CA LYS A 60 3.14 -2.34 -12.52
C LYS A 60 3.14 -1.18 -11.53
N TYR A 61 1.96 -0.81 -11.05
CA TYR A 61 1.78 0.28 -10.08
C TYR A 61 1.17 -0.21 -8.78
N LEU A 62 1.54 0.46 -7.68
CA LEU A 62 0.91 0.28 -6.38
C LEU A 62 0.21 1.58 -5.97
N VAL A 63 -0.99 1.48 -5.42
CA VAL A 63 -1.75 2.63 -4.92
C VAL A 63 -2.24 2.34 -3.51
N CYS A 64 -1.88 3.22 -2.58
CA CYS A 64 -2.51 3.31 -1.29
C CYS A 64 -3.73 4.23 -1.37
N ASN A 65 -4.91 3.67 -1.13
CA ASN A 65 -6.14 4.41 -0.97
C ASN A 65 -6.24 4.94 0.47
N PHE A 66 -5.90 6.21 0.64
CA PHE A 66 -6.04 6.99 1.87
C PHE A 66 -7.21 8.00 1.77
N ASP A 67 -8.16 7.76 0.86
CA ASP A 67 -9.37 8.56 0.76
C ASP A 67 -10.49 7.97 1.64
N GLU A 68 -10.44 8.31 2.92
CA GLU A 68 -11.44 7.92 3.92
C GLU A 68 -12.62 8.91 3.91
N GLY A 69 -13.57 8.71 3.00
CA GLY A 69 -14.72 9.61 2.83
C GLY A 69 -15.96 9.26 3.67
N ASP A 70 -16.02 8.05 4.23
CA ASP A 70 -17.20 7.55 4.96
C ASP A 70 -17.46 8.34 6.26
N PRO A 71 -18.70 8.81 6.51
CA PRO A 71 -19.03 9.50 7.74
C PRO A 71 -18.71 8.65 8.98
N GLY A 72 -17.93 9.21 9.90
CA GLY A 72 -17.53 8.53 11.14
C GLY A 72 -16.29 7.62 11.03
N ALA A 73 -15.73 7.44 9.83
CA ALA A 73 -14.45 6.76 9.65
C ALA A 73 -13.28 7.75 9.84
N PHE A 74 -12.38 7.43 10.77
CA PHE A 74 -11.16 8.20 11.06
C PHE A 74 -9.96 7.30 11.40
N MET A 75 -10.07 6.00 11.08
CA MET A 75 -9.09 4.98 11.44
C MET A 75 -7.82 5.19 10.63
N ASN A 76 -7.96 5.34 9.31
CA ASN A 76 -6.82 5.53 8.42
C ASN A 76 -6.11 6.86 8.75
N ARG A 77 -6.87 7.91 9.08
CA ARG A 77 -6.28 9.18 9.51
C ARG A 77 -5.43 9.01 10.76
N SER A 78 -5.95 8.32 11.78
CA SER A 78 -5.24 8.08 13.04
C SER A 78 -3.97 7.25 12.82
N GLU A 79 -4.05 6.22 11.97
CA GLU A 79 -2.93 5.37 11.58
C GLU A 79 -1.82 6.19 10.90
N VAL A 80 -2.15 6.94 9.85
CA VAL A 80 -1.16 7.74 9.08
C VAL A 80 -0.59 8.90 9.89
N GLU A 81 -1.42 9.55 10.71
CA GLU A 81 -0.91 10.59 11.60
C GLU A 81 0.00 9.98 12.67
N GLY A 82 -0.36 8.83 13.25
CA GLY A 82 0.40 8.19 14.33
C GLY A 82 1.71 7.57 13.89
N ASP A 83 1.67 6.70 12.87
CA ASP A 83 2.79 5.87 12.44
C ASP A 83 2.87 5.75 10.90
N PRO A 84 3.30 6.81 10.20
CA PRO A 84 3.42 6.78 8.75
C PRO A 84 4.47 5.77 8.26
N HIS A 85 5.44 5.35 9.08
CA HIS A 85 6.48 4.42 8.66
C HIS A 85 5.95 2.99 8.52
N ALA A 86 5.02 2.56 9.37
CA ALA A 86 4.34 1.28 9.19
C ALA A 86 3.58 1.18 7.86
N LEU A 87 2.96 2.28 7.42
CA LEU A 87 2.35 2.35 6.09
C LEU A 87 3.40 2.16 4.99
N LEU A 88 4.48 2.94 5.05
CA LEU A 88 5.53 2.91 4.03
C LEU A 88 6.19 1.52 3.96
N GLU A 89 6.50 0.91 5.11
CA GLU A 89 7.05 -0.45 5.16
C GLU A 89 6.12 -1.45 4.47
N GLY A 90 4.82 -1.43 4.80
CA GLY A 90 3.83 -2.29 4.17
C GLY A 90 3.68 -2.05 2.67
N MET A 91 3.78 -0.79 2.22
CA MET A 91 3.74 -0.44 0.81
C MET A 91 4.96 -0.93 0.05
N VAL A 92 6.18 -0.79 0.60
CA VAL A 92 7.41 -1.27 -0.04
C VAL A 92 7.39 -2.80 -0.17
N ILE A 93 6.98 -3.51 0.89
CA ILE A 93 6.81 -4.97 0.85
C ILE A 93 5.79 -5.38 -0.22
N GLY A 94 4.64 -4.70 -0.26
CA GLY A 94 3.62 -4.96 -1.27
C GLY A 94 4.10 -4.67 -2.69
N ALA A 95 4.88 -3.62 -2.88
CA ALA A 95 5.47 -3.26 -4.17
C ALA A 95 6.47 -4.32 -4.65
N TYR A 96 7.35 -4.78 -3.76
CA TYR A 96 8.29 -5.86 -4.04
C TYR A 96 7.54 -7.15 -4.43
N ALA A 97 6.51 -7.52 -3.66
CA ALA A 97 5.71 -8.71 -3.91
C ALA A 97 5.00 -8.72 -5.28
N ILE A 98 4.61 -7.57 -5.81
CA ILE A 98 3.98 -7.51 -7.14
C ILE A 98 4.96 -7.16 -8.27
N GLY A 99 6.17 -6.69 -7.95
CA GLY A 99 7.15 -6.16 -8.91
C GLY A 99 6.79 -4.76 -9.41
N ALA A 100 6.29 -3.88 -8.54
CA ALA A 100 6.01 -2.48 -8.86
C ALA A 100 7.17 -1.57 -8.40
N HIS A 101 7.60 -0.66 -9.26
CA HIS A 101 8.67 0.31 -8.95
C HIS A 101 8.15 1.73 -8.69
N GLN A 102 6.85 1.96 -8.91
CA GLN A 102 6.21 3.25 -8.67
C GLN A 102 4.91 3.07 -7.89
N GLY A 103 4.79 3.84 -6.81
CA GLY A 103 3.66 3.89 -5.91
C GLY A 103 3.00 5.26 -5.86
N PHE A 104 1.72 5.27 -5.49
CA PHE A 104 0.98 6.50 -5.18
C PHE A 104 0.27 6.36 -3.83
N ILE A 105 0.31 7.40 -3.01
CA ILE A 105 -0.61 7.55 -1.88
C ILE A 105 -1.66 8.58 -2.30
N TYR A 106 -2.90 8.12 -2.50
CA TYR A 106 -4.01 9.00 -2.81
C TYR A 106 -4.74 9.37 -1.52
N GLY A 107 -4.58 10.60 -1.08
CA GLY A 107 -5.16 11.10 0.17
C GLY A 107 -6.01 12.35 -0.06
N ARG A 108 -6.89 12.65 0.90
CA ARG A 108 -7.75 13.84 0.86
C ARG A 108 -6.99 15.09 1.29
N ALA A 109 -7.20 16.21 0.60
CA ALA A 109 -6.60 17.50 0.97
C ALA A 109 -7.05 18.00 2.36
N GLU A 110 -8.16 17.48 2.89
CA GLU A 110 -8.70 17.82 4.20
C GLU A 110 -7.88 17.26 5.39
N TYR A 111 -6.85 16.45 5.15
CA TYR A 111 -5.96 15.90 6.18
C TYR A 111 -4.55 16.49 6.11
N PRO A 112 -4.37 17.81 6.32
CA PRO A 112 -3.08 18.49 6.10
C PRO A 112 -1.96 17.94 6.98
N LEU A 113 -2.26 17.56 8.23
CA LEU A 113 -1.28 16.99 9.15
C LEU A 113 -0.79 15.61 8.68
N ALA A 114 -1.70 14.74 8.23
CA ALA A 114 -1.35 13.43 7.70
C ALA A 114 -0.45 13.55 6.46
N ILE A 115 -0.80 14.46 5.54
CA ILE A 115 0.01 14.73 4.33
C ILE A 115 1.39 15.26 4.71
N GLN A 116 1.49 16.20 5.66
CA GLN A 116 2.76 16.72 6.15
C GLN A 116 3.64 15.62 6.76
N ARG A 117 3.04 14.75 7.60
CA ARG A 117 3.75 13.63 8.22
C ARG A 117 4.21 12.59 7.19
N LEU A 118 3.38 12.27 6.20
CA LEU A 118 3.77 11.39 5.10
C LEU A 118 4.93 11.95 4.28
N LYS A 119 4.87 13.24 3.89
CA LYS A 119 5.97 13.90 3.16
C LYS A 119 7.29 13.79 3.94
N ARG A 120 7.24 14.02 5.25
CA ARG A 120 8.39 13.87 6.14
C ARG A 120 8.88 12.42 6.23
N ALA A 121 7.98 11.46 6.43
CA ALA A 121 8.32 10.05 6.57
C ALA A 121 8.92 9.47 5.27
N ILE A 122 8.40 9.88 4.11
CA ILE A 122 8.97 9.52 2.79
C ILE A 122 10.40 10.04 2.69
N ALA A 123 10.64 11.32 2.97
CA ALA A 123 11.98 11.89 2.91
C ALA A 123 12.96 11.19 3.88
N GLN A 124 12.50 10.85 5.09
CA GLN A 124 13.31 10.10 6.06
C GLN A 124 13.62 8.67 5.58
N ALA A 125 12.63 7.97 5.01
CA ALA A 125 12.83 6.63 4.48
C ALA A 125 13.78 6.63 3.27
N GLU A 126 13.71 7.64 2.41
CA GLU A 126 14.66 7.84 1.30
C GLU A 126 16.08 8.11 1.83
N GLU A 127 16.24 9.00 2.81
CA GLU A 127 17.54 9.32 3.43
C GLU A 127 18.19 8.08 4.07
N TRP A 128 17.38 7.17 4.61
CA TRP A 128 17.83 5.94 5.27
C TRP A 128 17.97 4.74 4.32
N GLY A 129 17.72 4.91 3.01
CA GLY A 129 17.80 3.82 2.04
C GLY A 129 16.71 2.73 2.21
N LEU A 130 15.60 3.10 2.82
CA LEU A 130 14.41 2.25 3.05
C LEU A 130 13.32 2.47 1.99
N LEU A 131 13.49 3.49 1.16
CA LEU A 131 12.65 3.84 0.01
C LEU A 131 13.55 4.48 -1.06
N GLY A 132 13.14 4.45 -2.33
CA GLY A 132 13.90 5.03 -3.44
C GLY A 132 14.64 3.96 -4.25
N ASP A 133 15.87 4.27 -4.65
CA ASP A 133 16.70 3.39 -5.47
C ASP A 133 17.48 2.38 -4.61
N ASP A 134 17.58 1.14 -5.11
CA ASP A 134 18.37 0.05 -4.53
C ASP A 134 18.18 -0.09 -3.00
N ILE A 135 16.92 -0.27 -2.59
CA ILE A 135 16.49 -0.31 -1.19
C ILE A 135 17.28 -1.38 -0.45
N LEU A 136 18.00 -0.98 0.60
CA LEU A 136 18.89 -1.84 1.40
C LEU A 136 19.94 -2.63 0.57
N GLY A 137 20.31 -2.16 -0.63
CA GLY A 137 21.25 -2.86 -1.52
C GLY A 137 20.68 -4.14 -2.15
N SER A 138 19.36 -4.28 -2.20
CA SER A 138 18.67 -5.50 -2.67
C SER A 138 18.54 -5.62 -4.20
N GLY A 139 18.83 -4.56 -4.94
CA GLY A 139 18.51 -4.41 -6.36
C GLY A 139 17.07 -4.02 -6.66
N PHE A 140 16.19 -3.95 -5.65
CA PHE A 140 14.81 -3.48 -5.80
C PHE A 140 14.70 -1.97 -5.52
N SER A 141 13.93 -1.26 -6.33
CA SER A 141 13.71 0.18 -6.19
C SER A 141 12.21 0.48 -6.16
N PHE A 142 11.78 1.42 -5.32
CA PHE A 142 10.39 1.82 -5.22
C PHE A 142 10.26 3.28 -4.83
N HIS A 143 9.55 4.05 -5.64
CA HIS A 143 9.31 5.48 -5.45
C HIS A 143 7.85 5.75 -5.13
N ILE A 144 7.55 6.66 -4.21
CA ILE A 144 6.17 6.99 -3.82
C ILE A 144 5.89 8.47 -4.09
N ALA A 145 4.78 8.75 -4.77
CA ALA A 145 4.25 10.09 -4.91
C ALA A 145 2.93 10.25 -4.15
N ILE A 146 2.76 11.37 -3.45
CA ILE A 146 1.48 11.71 -2.83
C ILE A 146 0.60 12.45 -3.85
N LYS A 147 -0.64 12.01 -4.02
CA LYS A 147 -1.68 12.72 -4.76
C LYS A 147 -2.80 13.14 -3.83
N GLU A 148 -3.00 14.46 -3.79
CA GLU A 148 -4.00 15.11 -2.95
C GLU A 148 -5.30 15.25 -3.77
N GLY A 149 -6.36 14.56 -3.35
CA GLY A 149 -7.70 14.66 -3.92
C GLY A 149 -8.41 15.94 -3.48
N ALA A 150 -9.33 16.43 -4.32
CA ALA A 150 -10.09 17.65 -4.07
C ALA A 150 -11.37 17.46 -3.22
N GLY A 151 -11.36 16.52 -2.26
CA GLY A 151 -12.46 16.35 -1.31
C GLY A 151 -13.73 15.65 -1.83
N ALA A 152 -13.63 14.87 -2.90
CA ALA A 152 -14.78 14.20 -3.50
C ALA A 152 -14.91 12.76 -3.00
N PHE A 153 -15.97 12.47 -2.22
CA PHE A 153 -16.26 11.13 -1.66
C PHE A 153 -16.18 9.98 -2.68
N VAL A 154 -16.64 10.22 -3.91
CA VAL A 154 -16.63 9.21 -4.98
C VAL A 154 -15.22 8.74 -5.35
N CYS A 155 -14.20 9.54 -5.09
CA CYS A 155 -12.80 9.20 -5.39
C CYS A 155 -12.22 8.15 -4.44
N GLY A 156 -12.93 7.74 -3.39
CA GLY A 156 -12.57 6.58 -2.58
C GLY A 156 -12.85 5.24 -3.29
N GLU A 157 -13.69 5.25 -4.33
CA GLU A 157 -13.91 4.09 -5.19
C GLU A 157 -12.70 3.86 -6.10
N GLU A 158 -12.25 2.61 -6.20
CA GLU A 158 -10.98 2.24 -6.85
C GLU A 158 -10.80 2.78 -8.27
N THR A 159 -11.84 2.75 -9.10
CA THR A 159 -11.76 3.22 -10.50
C THR A 159 -11.86 4.73 -10.63
N ALA A 160 -12.65 5.40 -9.78
CA ALA A 160 -12.70 6.85 -9.67
C ALA A 160 -11.37 7.42 -9.16
N LEU A 161 -10.75 6.75 -8.19
CA LEU A 161 -9.44 7.08 -7.64
C LEU A 161 -8.37 7.09 -8.74
N MET A 162 -8.32 6.03 -9.55
CA MET A 162 -7.39 5.95 -10.67
C MET A 162 -7.58 7.09 -11.67
N ALA A 163 -8.84 7.38 -12.04
CA ALA A 163 -9.12 8.50 -12.94
C ALA A 163 -8.63 9.83 -12.37
N SER A 164 -8.78 10.05 -11.06
CA SER A 164 -8.28 11.24 -10.37
C SER A 164 -6.75 11.34 -10.39
N ILE A 165 -6.03 10.24 -10.13
CA ILE A 165 -4.55 10.19 -10.25
C ILE A 165 -4.09 10.55 -11.66
N GLU A 166 -4.82 10.09 -12.68
CA GLU A 166 -4.53 10.38 -14.09
C GLU A 166 -4.92 11.80 -14.53
N GLY A 167 -5.42 12.64 -13.63
CA GLY A 167 -5.87 14.01 -13.92
C GLY A 167 -7.22 14.07 -14.65
N ARG A 168 -7.96 12.97 -14.69
CA ARG A 168 -9.32 12.90 -15.24
C ARG A 168 -10.34 13.11 -14.12
N ARG A 169 -11.59 13.37 -14.50
CA ARG A 169 -12.68 13.43 -13.53
C ARG A 169 -12.86 12.06 -12.86
N GLY A 170 -12.86 12.04 -11.53
CA GLY A 170 -13.07 10.84 -10.70
C GLY A 170 -14.50 10.29 -10.85
N MET A 171 -14.74 9.55 -11.92
CA MET A 171 -15.99 8.84 -12.17
C MET A 171 -15.75 7.34 -12.13
N PRO A 172 -16.57 6.58 -11.40
CA PRO A 172 -16.44 5.14 -11.34
C PRO A 172 -16.75 4.54 -12.72
N ARG A 173 -16.11 3.42 -13.02
CA ARG A 173 -16.29 2.68 -14.27
C ARG A 173 -16.76 1.26 -13.97
N PRO A 174 -17.67 0.70 -14.79
CA PRO A 174 -18.04 -0.69 -14.66
C PRO A 174 -16.81 -1.58 -14.93
N ARG A 175 -16.71 -2.66 -14.16
CA ARG A 175 -15.75 -3.75 -14.36
C ARG A 175 -16.47 -4.87 -15.12
N PRO A 176 -15.81 -5.62 -16.04
CA PRO A 176 -14.37 -5.63 -16.34
C PRO A 176 -13.89 -4.48 -17.27
N PRO A 177 -12.56 -4.21 -17.36
CA PRO A 177 -11.45 -4.93 -16.70
C PRO A 177 -11.24 -4.52 -15.23
N PHE A 178 -10.63 -5.40 -14.42
CA PHE A 178 -10.25 -5.07 -13.04
C PHE A 178 -8.90 -4.34 -12.99
N PRO A 179 -8.65 -3.49 -11.97
CA PRO A 179 -7.39 -2.74 -11.84
C PRO A 179 -6.13 -3.64 -11.85
N ALA A 180 -6.24 -4.83 -11.28
CA ALA A 180 -5.16 -5.82 -11.29
C ALA A 180 -4.72 -6.23 -12.70
N GLN A 181 -5.59 -6.16 -13.70
CA GLN A 181 -5.24 -6.42 -15.11
C GLN A 181 -5.01 -5.13 -15.91
N SER A 182 -5.84 -4.12 -15.70
CA SER A 182 -5.79 -2.84 -16.41
C SER A 182 -6.29 -1.72 -15.50
N GLY A 183 -5.36 -1.05 -14.83
CA GLY A 183 -5.59 0.05 -13.91
C GLY A 183 -5.01 1.36 -14.43
N LEU A 184 -4.12 1.99 -13.64
CA LEU A 184 -3.48 3.25 -13.99
C LEU A 184 -2.79 3.16 -15.36
N TRP A 185 -3.16 4.06 -16.26
CA TRP A 185 -2.67 4.14 -17.64
C TRP A 185 -2.80 2.80 -18.40
N GLY A 186 -3.81 2.00 -18.05
CA GLY A 186 -4.04 0.68 -18.64
C GLY A 186 -3.03 -0.38 -18.21
N LYS A 187 -2.28 -0.15 -17.13
CA LYS A 187 -1.27 -1.07 -16.59
C LYS A 187 -1.74 -1.80 -15.34
N PRO A 188 -1.22 -3.00 -15.04
CA PRO A 188 -1.59 -3.71 -13.81
C PRO A 188 -1.34 -2.85 -12.58
N THR A 189 -2.38 -2.66 -11.77
CA THR A 189 -2.34 -1.77 -10.62
C THR A 189 -2.94 -2.45 -9.40
N LEU A 190 -2.15 -2.55 -8.34
CA LEU A 190 -2.62 -2.99 -7.03
C LEU A 190 -3.09 -1.78 -6.24
N ILE A 191 -4.37 -1.76 -5.86
CA ILE A 191 -4.93 -0.73 -4.99
C ILE A 191 -5.27 -1.37 -3.65
N ASN A 192 -4.74 -0.89 -2.54
CA ASN A 192 -5.16 -1.32 -1.21
C ASN A 192 -5.35 -0.12 -0.28
N ASN A 193 -6.19 -0.30 0.74
CA ASN A 193 -6.43 0.71 1.76
C ASN A 193 -5.26 0.76 2.75
N VAL A 194 -5.09 1.90 3.43
CA VAL A 194 -4.09 2.14 4.48
C VAL A 194 -4.05 0.98 5.49
N GLY A 195 -5.18 0.66 6.13
CA GLY A 195 -5.23 -0.40 7.14
C GLY A 195 -4.83 -1.78 6.60
N THR A 196 -4.95 -2.04 5.29
CA THR A 196 -4.42 -3.28 4.70
C THR A 196 -2.90 -3.30 4.70
N PHE A 197 -2.24 -2.21 4.29
CA PHE A 197 -0.78 -2.13 4.30
C PHE A 197 -0.19 -2.14 5.71
N PHE A 198 -0.85 -1.48 6.68
CA PHE A 198 -0.43 -1.49 8.09
C PHE A 198 -0.28 -2.89 8.69
N ASN A 199 -1.07 -3.86 8.22
CA ASN A 199 -1.02 -5.23 8.73
C ASN A 199 0.09 -6.07 8.07
N ILE A 200 0.68 -5.63 6.96
CA ILE A 200 1.68 -6.42 6.20
C ILE A 200 2.96 -6.63 7.01
N PRO A 201 3.61 -5.61 7.61
CA PRO A 201 4.81 -5.83 8.41
C PRO A 201 4.58 -6.77 9.59
N LEU A 202 3.40 -6.70 10.21
CA LEU A 202 3.02 -7.56 11.34
C LEU A 202 2.89 -9.02 10.90
N ILE A 203 2.25 -9.28 9.75
CA ILE A 203 2.12 -10.63 9.19
C ILE A 203 3.50 -11.22 8.89
N LEU A 204 4.39 -10.48 8.23
CA LEU A 204 5.71 -11.00 7.87
C LEU A 204 6.64 -11.19 9.07
N SER A 205 6.48 -10.36 10.10
CA SER A 205 7.30 -10.43 11.33
C SER A 205 6.85 -11.55 12.26
N LYS A 206 5.53 -11.71 12.46
CA LYS A 206 4.97 -12.65 13.45
C LYS A 206 4.46 -13.96 12.83
N GLY A 207 4.35 -14.01 11.51
CA GLY A 207 3.84 -15.14 10.75
C GLY A 207 2.33 -15.08 10.51
N ALA A 208 1.91 -15.69 9.40
CA ALA A 208 0.52 -15.81 8.98
C ALA A 208 -0.37 -16.50 10.03
N ASP A 209 0.15 -17.54 10.69
CA ASP A 209 -0.59 -18.29 11.71
C ASP A 209 -0.90 -17.44 12.93
N TRP A 210 0.04 -16.58 13.35
CA TRP A 210 -0.20 -15.63 14.42
C TRP A 210 -1.32 -14.65 14.05
N PHE A 211 -1.31 -14.13 12.83
CA PHE A 211 -2.34 -13.20 12.39
C PHE A 211 -3.71 -13.88 12.27
N ALA A 212 -3.76 -15.08 11.70
CA ALA A 212 -4.99 -15.87 11.55
C ALA A 212 -5.57 -16.33 12.90
N SER A 213 -4.77 -16.38 13.96
CA SER A 213 -5.25 -16.68 15.32
C SER A 213 -6.13 -15.58 15.92
N ILE A 214 -6.18 -14.39 15.31
CA ILE A 214 -6.91 -13.23 15.81
C ILE A 214 -8.18 -13.03 14.98
N GLY A 215 -9.34 -13.22 15.60
CA GLY A 215 -10.65 -13.10 14.94
C GLY A 215 -11.28 -14.46 14.69
N THR A 216 -12.24 -14.51 13.76
CA THR A 216 -13.05 -15.69 13.42
C THR A 216 -12.89 -16.07 11.96
#